data_AF-A0A6H1KS53-F1
#
_entry.id   AF-A0A6H1KS53-F1
#
_cell.length_a   1.000
_cell.length_b   1.000
_cell.length_c   1.000
_cell.angle_alpha   90.00
_cell.angle_beta   90.00
_cell.angle_gamma   90.00
#
_symmetry.space_group_name_H-M   'P 1'
#
loop_
_entity.id
_entity.type
_entity.pdbx_description
1 polymer ?
#
loop_
_entity_poly.entity_id
_entity_poly.type
_entity_poly.pdbx_seq_one_letter_code
_entity_poly.pdbx_strand_id
1 'polypeptide(L)'
;MTTILDIPTTTERELAERLQRLAAKFIVDLDRQGRLVEPGGAEALKRLRAQFEARRSHTAIYQAAVETIVDDCSYPRAVAMQIADVLHLRGLLAEDDGPEPQHDREPGPAPLAPDAAGARVVHRIKSPNTSHEHAPAPELVEDQLPQMRPSAAIAADEATVVEPAAESPAEWSEEYARAVTVAAKLQSDHATRPELSAVAAHRDCVSVAIKATSLDDWGYWLTAIGTPVAVTSHQAGYAQLAVGTVEGVEVHLTAHEVPRLLQEAADATGEPFMLWGRVYDLTRGYRDRFDNFWVYLGQRQESGMPLLCLRGTDGPMYPLGSIIVSNGPLSLVEMPAIGPTANVAGDEA
;
A
#
# COMPACT_ATOMS: atom_id res chain seq x y z
N MET A 1 47.98 54.54 18.69
CA MET A 1 47.31 53.72 19.72
C MET A 1 45.86 53.61 19.33
N THR A 2 45.48 52.50 18.71
CA THR A 2 44.14 52.29 18.14
C THR A 2 43.58 51.04 18.80
N THR A 3 42.64 51.22 19.71
CA THR A 3 41.95 50.17 20.45
C THR A 3 40.94 49.51 19.52
N ILE A 4 41.25 48.29 19.08
CA ILE A 4 40.32 47.41 18.37
C ILE A 4 39.37 46.85 19.43
N LEU A 5 38.10 47.24 19.34
CA LEU A 5 37.04 46.82 20.25
C LEU A 5 36.60 45.39 19.91
N ASP A 6 36.74 44.52 20.90
CA ASP A 6 36.51 43.07 20.90
C ASP A 6 35.00 42.73 20.99
N ILE A 7 34.23 43.21 20.00
CA ILE A 7 32.75 43.11 19.95
C ILE A 7 32.19 41.75 19.46
N PRO A 8 32.89 40.85 18.72
CA PRO A 8 32.22 39.69 18.09
C PRO A 8 31.79 38.59 19.09
N THR A 9 32.34 38.58 20.30
CA THR A 9 32.12 37.50 21.30
C THR A 9 30.74 37.56 21.97
N THR A 10 30.10 38.73 21.99
CA THR A 10 28.81 38.90 22.70
C THR A 10 27.65 38.37 21.84
N THR A 11 27.69 38.62 20.53
CA THR A 11 26.69 38.12 19.57
C THR A 11 26.73 36.61 19.40
N GLU A 12 27.93 36.01 19.40
CA GLU A 12 28.09 34.55 19.31
C GLU A 12 27.54 33.85 20.54
N ARG A 13 27.77 34.43 21.73
CA ARG A 13 27.24 33.90 22.98
C ARG A 13 25.72 33.96 23.04
N GLU A 14 25.12 35.08 22.62
CA GLU A 14 23.67 35.23 22.57
C GLU A 14 23.03 34.26 21.56
N LEU A 15 23.68 34.05 20.41
CA LEU A 15 23.22 33.08 19.41
C LEU A 15 23.29 31.64 19.96
N ALA A 16 24.37 31.27 20.63
CA ALA A 16 24.53 29.96 21.25
C ALA A 16 23.45 29.69 22.31
N GLU A 17 23.17 30.67 23.17
CA GLU A 17 22.11 30.57 24.19
C GLU A 17 20.71 30.48 23.57
N ARG A 18 20.48 31.13 22.43
CA ARG A 18 19.20 31.07 21.71
C ARG A 18 19.01 29.72 21.02
N LEU A 19 20.06 29.18 20.40
CA LEU A 19 20.05 27.84 19.80
C LEU A 19 19.85 26.76 20.85
N GLN A 20 20.51 26.86 22.01
CA GLN A 20 20.36 25.90 23.10
C GLN A 20 18.93 25.88 23.65
N ARG A 21 18.28 27.04 23.79
CA ARG A 21 16.86 27.14 24.19
C ARG A 21 15.92 26.54 23.15
N LEU A 22 16.17 26.76 21.86
CA LEU A 22 15.37 26.16 20.78
C LEU A 22 15.53 24.64 20.72
N ALA A 23 16.76 24.13 20.87
CA ALA A 23 17.04 22.70 20.89
C ALA A 23 16.33 22.01 22.07
N ALA A 24 16.39 22.59 23.27
CA ALA A 24 15.68 22.05 24.43
C ALA A 24 14.17 22.00 24.21
N LYS A 25 13.57 23.07 23.64
CA LYS A 25 12.14 23.11 23.33
C LYS A 25 11.75 22.07 22.29
N PHE A 26 12.59 21.84 21.28
CA PHE A 26 12.37 20.86 20.23
C PHE A 26 12.42 19.41 20.75
N ILE A 27 13.36 19.10 21.65
CA ILE A 27 13.47 17.77 22.27
C ILE A 27 12.20 17.47 23.09
N VAL A 28 11.71 18.42 23.88
CA VAL A 28 10.45 18.26 24.64
C VAL A 28 9.24 18.05 23.72
N ASP A 29 9.22 18.70 22.55
CA ASP A 29 8.13 18.53 21.59
C ASP A 29 8.17 17.15 20.89
N LEU A 30 9.38 16.66 20.55
CA LEU A 30 9.57 15.31 20.02
C LEU A 30 9.19 14.21 21.03
N ASP A 31 9.51 14.42 22.31
CA ASP A 31 9.12 13.53 23.41
C ASP A 31 7.59 13.49 23.56
N ARG A 32 6.93 14.66 23.58
CA ARG A 32 5.46 14.75 23.61
C ARG A 32 4.79 14.06 22.41
N GLN A 33 5.43 14.05 21.25
CA GLN A 33 4.94 13.37 20.04
C GLN A 33 5.22 11.86 20.03
N GLY A 34 5.88 11.31 21.07
CA GLY A 34 6.29 9.91 21.11
C GLY A 34 7.33 9.56 20.04
N ARG A 35 8.05 10.56 19.52
CA ARG A 35 9.07 10.43 18.47
C ARG A 35 10.48 10.32 19.03
N LEU A 36 10.68 10.63 20.31
CA LEU A 36 11.93 10.36 20.99
C LEU A 36 11.98 8.86 21.32
N VAL A 37 12.84 8.13 20.60
CA VAL A 37 13.14 6.73 20.95
C VAL A 37 13.97 6.76 22.23
N GLU A 38 13.51 6.05 23.28
CA GLU A 38 14.22 5.99 24.56
C GLU A 38 15.71 5.65 24.38
N PRO A 39 16.59 6.10 25.29
CA PRO A 39 18.04 5.84 25.25
C PRO A 39 18.44 4.35 25.47
N GLY A 40 17.53 3.41 25.20
CA GLY A 40 17.81 2.00 24.87
C GLY A 40 17.87 1.71 23.35
N GLY A 41 17.60 2.71 22.50
CA GLY A 41 17.54 2.59 21.05
C GLY A 41 18.88 2.27 20.37
N ALA A 42 20.02 2.45 21.04
CA ALA A 42 21.32 2.07 20.48
C ALA A 42 21.46 0.55 20.31
N GLU A 43 20.93 -0.24 21.25
CA GLU A 43 20.89 -1.70 21.12
C GLU A 43 19.82 -2.15 20.12
N ALA A 44 18.69 -1.43 20.03
CA ALA A 44 17.69 -1.66 18.98
C ALA A 44 18.26 -1.38 17.58
N LEU A 45 19.03 -0.29 17.41
CA LEU A 45 19.70 0.07 16.17
C LEU A 45 20.87 -0.87 15.86
N LYS A 46 21.61 -1.37 16.85
CA LYS A 46 22.59 -2.46 16.64
C LYS A 46 21.92 -3.75 16.21
N ARG A 47 20.78 -4.13 16.82
CA ARG A 47 20.00 -5.29 16.38
C ARG A 47 19.45 -5.11 14.98
N LEU A 48 18.97 -3.91 14.65
CA LEU A 48 18.46 -3.57 13.32
C LEU A 48 19.60 -3.60 12.29
N ARG A 49 20.78 -3.07 12.63
CA ARG A 49 21.98 -3.11 11.78
C ARG A 49 22.48 -4.52 11.59
N ALA A 50 22.53 -5.34 12.65
CA ALA A 50 22.89 -6.75 12.56
C ALA A 50 21.88 -7.54 11.72
N GLN A 51 20.57 -7.24 11.84
CA GLN A 51 19.54 -7.78 10.95
C GLN A 51 19.72 -7.32 9.50
N PHE A 52 20.14 -6.07 9.28
CA PHE A 52 20.35 -5.52 7.95
C PHE A 52 21.62 -6.08 7.29
N GLU A 53 22.69 -6.24 8.06
CA GLU A 53 23.95 -6.86 7.60
C GLU A 53 23.77 -8.36 7.37
N ALA A 54 22.99 -9.07 8.20
CA ALA A 54 22.55 -10.44 7.93
C ALA A 54 21.69 -10.51 6.65
N ARG A 55 20.72 -9.61 6.46
CA ARG A 55 19.98 -9.54 5.18
C ARG A 55 20.89 -9.25 3.99
N ARG A 56 21.96 -8.48 4.19
CA ARG A 56 22.95 -8.16 3.15
C ARG A 56 23.83 -9.35 2.81
N SER A 57 24.20 -10.21 3.75
CA SER A 57 24.90 -11.47 3.45
C SER A 57 24.01 -12.48 2.73
N HIS A 58 22.69 -12.43 2.93
CA HIS A 58 21.71 -13.27 2.21
C HIS A 58 21.43 -12.78 0.77
N THR A 59 22.02 -11.65 0.34
CA THR A 59 21.79 -11.07 -1.00
C THR A 59 22.25 -11.99 -2.13
N ALA A 60 23.33 -12.77 -1.93
CA ALA A 60 23.85 -13.66 -2.97
C ALA A 60 22.92 -14.87 -3.22
N ILE A 61 22.42 -15.51 -2.16
CA ILE A 61 21.46 -16.63 -2.27
C ILE A 61 20.13 -16.14 -2.83
N TYR A 62 19.68 -14.96 -2.40
CA TYR A 62 18.48 -14.33 -2.93
C TYR A 62 18.61 -13.99 -4.42
N GLN A 63 19.73 -13.37 -4.83
CA GLN A 63 19.98 -13.04 -6.23
C GLN A 63 20.09 -14.30 -7.11
N ALA A 64 20.79 -15.33 -6.64
CA ALA A 64 20.86 -16.61 -7.32
C ALA A 64 19.46 -17.23 -7.49
N ALA A 65 18.62 -17.22 -6.45
CA ALA A 65 17.25 -17.71 -6.54
C ALA A 65 16.39 -16.91 -7.53
N VAL A 66 16.51 -15.58 -7.55
CA VAL A 66 15.81 -14.73 -8.52
C VAL A 66 16.26 -15.05 -9.95
N GLU A 67 17.56 -15.22 -10.19
CA GLU A 67 18.11 -15.57 -11.50
C GLU A 67 17.66 -16.95 -11.95
N THR A 68 17.71 -17.96 -11.08
CA THR A 68 17.18 -19.31 -11.36
C THR A 68 15.69 -19.28 -11.71
N ILE A 69 14.87 -18.50 -10.99
CA ILE A 69 13.44 -18.38 -11.30
C ILE A 69 13.20 -17.66 -12.65
N VAL A 70 14.02 -16.66 -12.98
CA VAL A 70 13.94 -15.97 -14.28
C VAL A 70 14.34 -16.92 -15.41
N ASP A 71 15.45 -17.63 -15.27
CA ASP A 71 16.03 -18.47 -16.32
C ASP A 71 15.24 -19.76 -16.55
N ASP A 72 14.90 -20.49 -15.47
CA ASP A 72 14.25 -21.81 -15.58
C ASP A 72 12.74 -21.70 -15.79
N CYS A 73 12.10 -20.68 -15.22
CA CYS A 73 10.64 -20.53 -15.28
C CYS A 73 10.18 -19.41 -16.23
N SER A 74 11.10 -18.65 -16.84
CA SER A 74 10.79 -17.54 -17.76
C SER A 74 9.87 -16.46 -17.15
N TYR A 75 9.87 -16.30 -15.83
CA TYR A 75 9.08 -15.25 -15.19
C TYR A 75 9.74 -13.89 -15.37
N PRO A 76 8.95 -12.80 -15.53
CA PRO A 76 9.48 -11.45 -15.44
C PRO A 76 10.20 -11.25 -14.10
N ARG A 77 11.35 -10.56 -14.10
CA ARG A 77 12.22 -10.37 -12.92
C ARG A 77 11.47 -9.86 -11.68
N ALA A 78 10.48 -8.99 -11.86
CA ALA A 78 9.64 -8.49 -10.76
C ALA A 78 8.81 -9.59 -10.08
N VAL A 79 8.27 -10.55 -10.85
CA VAL A 79 7.53 -11.71 -10.32
C VAL A 79 8.50 -12.69 -9.65
N ALA A 80 9.69 -12.90 -10.24
CA ALA A 80 10.73 -13.74 -9.64
C ALA A 80 11.20 -13.23 -8.27
N MET A 81 11.34 -11.90 -8.09
CA MET A 81 11.65 -11.29 -6.80
C MET A 81 10.55 -11.56 -5.74
N GLN A 82 9.28 -11.44 -6.11
CA GLN A 82 8.18 -11.75 -5.20
C GLN A 82 8.15 -13.22 -4.79
N ILE A 83 8.44 -14.13 -5.72
CA ILE A 83 8.53 -15.56 -5.42
C ILE A 83 9.73 -15.84 -4.50
N ALA A 84 10.90 -15.25 -4.79
CA ALA A 84 12.08 -15.37 -3.95
C ALA A 84 11.85 -14.82 -2.53
N ASP A 85 11.11 -13.72 -2.37
CA ASP A 85 10.72 -13.17 -1.06
C ASP A 85 9.87 -14.17 -0.26
N VAL A 86 8.90 -14.82 -0.93
CA VAL A 86 8.04 -15.83 -0.29
C VAL A 86 8.84 -17.08 0.08
N LEU A 87 9.75 -17.53 -0.78
CA LEU A 87 10.63 -18.68 -0.49
C LEU A 87 11.58 -18.36 0.67
N HIS A 88 12.13 -17.14 0.71
CA HIS A 88 12.97 -16.68 1.80
C HIS A 88 12.22 -16.60 3.13
N LEU A 89 11.01 -16.02 3.13
CA LEU A 89 10.14 -15.94 4.32
C LEU A 89 9.74 -17.32 4.85
N ARG A 90 9.66 -18.32 3.98
CA ARG A 90 9.37 -19.71 4.37
C ARG A 90 10.62 -20.51 4.75
N GLY A 91 11.81 -19.91 4.70
CA GLY A 91 13.08 -20.60 4.97
C GLY A 91 13.39 -21.71 3.97
N LEU A 92 12.85 -21.61 2.74
CA LEU A 92 13.02 -22.61 1.68
C LEU A 92 14.22 -22.32 0.78
N LEU A 93 14.81 -21.13 0.89
CA LEU A 93 16.14 -20.86 0.36
C LEU A 93 17.15 -21.42 1.37
N ALA A 94 17.52 -22.69 1.21
CA ALA A 94 18.50 -23.33 2.06
C ALA A 94 19.86 -22.61 1.90
N GLU A 95 20.51 -22.33 3.02
CA GLU A 95 21.93 -21.96 2.99
C GLU A 95 22.71 -23.24 2.69
N ASP A 96 23.34 -23.26 1.52
CA ASP A 96 24.12 -24.40 1.02
C ASP A 96 25.39 -24.59 1.88
N ASP A 97 25.21 -25.19 3.05
CA ASP A 97 26.27 -25.56 3.99
C ASP A 97 26.60 -27.07 3.90
N GLY A 98 26.62 -27.65 2.69
CA GLY A 98 27.20 -28.99 2.52
C GLY A 98 27.08 -29.62 1.14
N PRO A 99 28.05 -30.46 0.72
CA PRO A 99 28.05 -31.08 -0.61
C PRO A 99 26.87 -32.05 -0.77
N GLU A 100 25.93 -31.69 -1.65
CA GLU A 100 24.74 -32.47 -1.96
C GLU A 100 25.06 -33.78 -2.71
N PRO A 101 24.38 -34.90 -2.37
CA PRO A 101 24.40 -36.13 -3.15
C PRO A 101 23.41 -36.06 -4.33
N GLN A 102 23.87 -36.48 -5.51
CA GLN A 102 23.06 -36.59 -6.73
C GLN A 102 21.88 -37.55 -6.55
N HIS A 103 20.67 -37.08 -6.84
CA HIS A 103 19.52 -37.94 -7.10
C HIS A 103 18.78 -37.53 -8.38
N ASP A 104 18.77 -38.45 -9.34
CA ASP A 104 17.94 -38.44 -10.54
C ASP A 104 16.45 -38.36 -10.20
N ARG A 105 15.71 -37.45 -10.84
CA ARG A 105 14.25 -37.47 -10.82
C ARG A 105 13.62 -36.99 -12.12
N GLU A 106 12.75 -37.86 -12.68
CA GLU A 106 11.95 -37.64 -13.89
C GLU A 106 10.86 -36.55 -13.73
N PRO A 107 10.38 -35.95 -14.84
CA PRO A 107 9.43 -34.83 -14.81
C PRO A 107 7.96 -35.27 -14.91
N GLY A 108 7.14 -34.76 -13.98
CA GLY A 108 5.68 -34.79 -14.04
C GLY A 108 5.08 -33.42 -14.42
N PRO A 109 3.83 -33.36 -14.92
CA PRO A 109 3.31 -32.18 -15.61
C PRO A 109 2.81 -31.08 -14.66
N ALA A 110 2.97 -29.83 -15.11
CA ALA A 110 2.67 -28.60 -14.38
C ALA A 110 1.16 -28.26 -14.32
N PRO A 111 0.70 -27.56 -13.26
CA PRO A 111 -0.62 -26.93 -13.23
C PRO A 111 -0.60 -25.42 -13.61
N LEU A 112 -1.79 -24.95 -13.99
CA LEU A 112 -2.14 -23.68 -14.63
C LEU A 112 -2.36 -22.50 -13.64
N ALA A 113 -1.96 -21.30 -14.11
CA ALA A 113 -2.44 -19.93 -13.85
C ALA A 113 -2.32 -19.27 -12.45
N PRO A 114 -2.07 -17.95 -12.38
CA PRO A 114 -1.78 -17.22 -11.14
C PRO A 114 -3.03 -16.76 -10.36
N ASP A 115 -2.91 -16.84 -9.03
CA ASP A 115 -3.90 -16.46 -8.02
C ASP A 115 -4.09 -14.94 -7.86
N ALA A 116 -5.33 -14.52 -7.65
CA ALA A 116 -5.71 -13.13 -7.36
C ALA A 116 -5.45 -12.78 -5.88
N ALA A 117 -4.25 -12.30 -5.57
CA ALA A 117 -3.91 -11.73 -4.27
C ALA A 117 -4.57 -10.34 -4.09
N GLY A 118 -5.57 -10.22 -3.21
CA GLY A 118 -6.20 -8.94 -2.88
C GLY A 118 -7.67 -9.02 -2.44
N ALA A 119 -8.33 -10.18 -2.59
CA ALA A 119 -9.67 -10.40 -2.07
C ALA A 119 -9.66 -10.52 -0.55
N ARG A 120 -10.51 -9.75 0.14
CA ARG A 120 -10.78 -9.92 1.58
C ARG A 120 -12.28 -10.15 1.78
N VAL A 121 -12.61 -11.32 2.32
CA VAL A 121 -13.94 -11.61 2.84
C VAL A 121 -14.05 -10.93 4.22
N VAL A 122 -14.93 -9.95 4.35
CA VAL A 122 -15.21 -9.33 5.65
C VAL A 122 -16.23 -10.21 6.37
N HIS A 123 -15.76 -11.05 7.30
CA HIS A 123 -16.66 -11.80 8.16
C HIS A 123 -17.38 -10.84 9.11
N ARG A 124 -18.70 -10.77 9.01
CA ARG A 124 -19.57 -10.02 9.93
C ARG A 124 -19.57 -10.69 11.31
N ILE A 125 -18.63 -10.30 12.16
CA ILE A 125 -18.68 -10.66 13.59
C ILE A 125 -19.80 -9.81 14.21
N LYS A 126 -20.90 -10.45 14.62
CA LYS A 126 -21.90 -9.81 15.49
C LYS A 126 -21.21 -9.52 16.83
N SER A 127 -20.80 -8.28 17.06
CA SER A 127 -20.19 -7.87 18.32
C SER A 127 -21.18 -8.03 19.48
N PRO A 128 -20.84 -8.79 20.54
CA PRO A 128 -21.58 -8.74 21.79
C PRO A 128 -21.30 -7.42 22.50
N ASN A 129 -22.35 -6.86 23.07
CA ASN A 129 -22.37 -5.62 23.84
C ASN A 129 -21.54 -5.80 25.12
N THR A 130 -20.38 -5.16 25.24
CA THR A 130 -19.58 -5.16 26.48
C THR A 130 -19.30 -3.74 26.96
N SER A 131 -19.91 -3.42 28.10
CA SER A 131 -19.66 -2.23 28.89
C SER A 131 -18.22 -2.18 29.39
N HIS A 132 -17.54 -1.06 29.18
CA HIS A 132 -16.21 -0.79 29.70
C HIS A 132 -16.25 -0.50 31.21
N GLU A 133 -15.54 -1.33 31.98
CA GLU A 133 -15.19 -1.08 33.38
C GLU A 133 -13.77 -0.50 33.45
N HIS A 134 -13.62 0.54 34.26
CA HIS A 134 -12.48 1.45 34.33
C HIS A 134 -11.38 0.86 35.25
N ALA A 135 -10.14 0.73 34.77
CA ALA A 135 -8.97 0.33 35.57
C ALA A 135 -8.06 1.54 35.87
N PRO A 136 -7.48 1.66 37.08
CA PRO A 136 -6.70 2.82 37.50
C PRO A 136 -5.23 2.79 37.02
N ALA A 137 -4.66 3.99 36.89
CA ALA A 137 -3.31 4.27 36.41
C ALA A 137 -2.20 3.86 37.40
N PRO A 138 -1.02 3.42 36.92
CA PRO A 138 0.14 3.17 37.76
C PRO A 138 0.94 4.44 38.09
N GLU A 139 1.48 4.45 39.30
CA GLU A 139 2.26 5.49 39.98
C GLU A 139 3.72 5.52 39.47
N LEU A 140 4.26 6.74 39.30
CA LEU A 140 5.56 7.02 38.68
C LEU A 140 6.66 7.06 39.77
N VAL A 141 7.69 6.23 39.64
CA VAL A 141 8.85 6.17 40.55
C VAL A 141 10.01 6.94 39.92
N GLU A 142 10.35 8.10 40.49
CA GLU A 142 11.57 8.87 40.20
C GLU A 142 12.73 8.37 41.07
N ASP A 143 13.79 7.84 40.44
CA ASP A 143 15.21 8.07 40.79
C ASP A 143 16.11 6.94 40.24
N GLN A 144 16.83 7.23 39.15
CA GLN A 144 18.19 6.73 38.88
C GLN A 144 18.72 7.26 37.53
N LEU A 145 19.68 8.18 37.58
CA LEU A 145 20.49 8.59 36.43
C LEU A 145 21.82 7.82 36.41
N PRO A 146 22.11 7.00 35.38
CA PRO A 146 23.44 6.42 35.20
C PRO A 146 24.40 7.37 34.45
N GLN A 147 25.61 7.49 34.98
CA GLN A 147 26.71 8.28 34.42
C GLN A 147 27.24 7.66 33.11
N MET A 148 27.35 8.47 32.05
CA MET A 148 28.03 8.08 30.80
C MET A 148 29.53 8.44 30.84
N ARG A 149 30.37 7.47 30.46
CA ARG A 149 31.80 7.66 30.14
C ARG A 149 31.96 7.91 28.63
N PRO A 150 32.91 8.77 28.19
CA PRO A 150 33.26 8.90 26.79
C PRO A 150 34.21 7.77 26.34
N SER A 151 33.92 7.13 25.20
CA SER A 151 34.85 6.22 24.51
C SER A 151 35.26 6.81 23.16
N ALA A 152 36.56 6.74 22.89
CA ALA A 152 37.26 7.34 21.79
C ALA A 152 37.36 6.42 20.55
N ALA A 153 37.55 7.08 19.40
CA ALA A 153 38.26 6.66 18.19
C ALA A 153 37.85 5.36 17.47
N ILE A 154 37.28 5.52 16.27
CA ILE A 154 37.22 4.48 15.23
C ILE A 154 38.20 4.88 14.13
N ALA A 155 39.14 3.98 13.83
CA ALA A 155 40.08 4.06 12.73
C ALA A 155 39.37 3.75 11.40
N ALA A 156 39.82 4.45 10.34
CA ALA A 156 39.38 4.27 8.97
C ALA A 156 39.95 2.97 8.39
N ASP A 157 39.13 2.23 7.65
CA ASP A 157 39.56 1.16 6.75
C ASP A 157 38.94 1.43 5.37
N GLU A 158 39.79 1.43 4.35
CA GLU A 158 39.48 1.79 2.97
C GLU A 158 38.87 0.59 2.25
N ALA A 159 37.57 0.66 1.93
CA ALA A 159 36.93 -0.28 1.01
C ALA A 159 36.55 0.45 -0.28
N THR A 160 37.16 0.01 -1.38
CA THR A 160 36.93 0.45 -2.76
C THR A 160 35.45 0.36 -3.13
N VAL A 161 34.81 1.52 -3.24
CA VAL A 161 33.43 1.69 -3.71
C VAL A 161 33.45 1.69 -5.24
N VAL A 162 32.82 0.69 -5.86
CA VAL A 162 32.42 0.76 -7.26
C VAL A 162 31.27 1.77 -7.34
N GLU A 163 31.56 2.97 -7.84
CA GLU A 163 30.54 4.00 -8.03
C GLU A 163 29.53 3.54 -9.09
N PRO A 164 28.23 3.45 -8.76
CA PRO A 164 27.20 3.27 -9.77
C PRO A 164 27.24 4.47 -10.72
N ALA A 165 27.19 4.21 -12.02
CA ALA A 165 27.19 5.23 -13.07
C ALA A 165 26.20 6.35 -12.71
N ALA A 166 26.74 7.53 -12.42
CA ALA A 166 25.93 8.68 -12.04
C ALA A 166 25.00 9.04 -13.22
N GLU A 167 23.71 8.77 -13.06
CA GLU A 167 22.65 9.25 -13.96
C GLU A 167 22.85 10.77 -14.19
N SER A 168 22.77 11.18 -15.44
CA SER A 168 23.19 12.52 -15.82
C SER A 168 22.18 13.54 -15.27
N PRO A 169 22.63 14.66 -14.64
CA PRO A 169 21.72 15.68 -14.11
C PRO A 169 20.79 16.32 -15.16
N ALA A 170 21.09 16.13 -16.46
CA ALA A 170 20.23 16.53 -17.57
C ALA A 170 18.98 15.64 -17.71
N GLU A 171 19.10 14.31 -17.57
CA GLU A 171 17.97 13.38 -17.69
C GLU A 171 16.96 13.60 -16.56
N TRP A 172 17.46 13.80 -15.33
CA TRP A 172 16.63 14.14 -14.17
C TRP A 172 15.79 15.42 -14.37
N SER A 173 16.31 16.37 -15.15
CA SER A 173 15.59 17.62 -15.45
C SER A 173 14.42 17.41 -16.42
N GLU A 174 14.54 16.45 -17.35
CA GLU A 174 13.47 16.14 -18.30
C GLU A 174 12.32 15.40 -17.63
N GLU A 175 12.61 14.42 -16.77
CA GLU A 175 11.57 13.68 -16.06
C GLU A 175 10.79 14.58 -15.10
N TYR A 176 11.52 15.46 -14.40
CA TYR A 176 10.89 16.47 -13.55
C TYR A 176 10.05 17.47 -14.34
N ALA A 177 10.51 17.91 -15.51
CA ALA A 177 9.71 18.77 -16.38
C ALA A 177 8.42 18.07 -16.86
N ARG A 178 8.48 16.76 -17.16
CA ARG A 178 7.29 15.95 -17.49
C ARG A 178 6.33 15.87 -16.31
N ALA A 179 6.82 15.52 -15.12
CA ALA A 179 5.99 15.43 -13.91
C ALA A 179 5.32 16.77 -13.56
N VAL A 180 6.04 17.89 -13.68
CA VAL A 180 5.48 19.25 -13.50
C VAL A 180 4.39 19.56 -14.51
N THR A 181 4.59 19.18 -15.78
CA THR A 181 3.59 19.37 -16.84
C THR A 181 2.32 18.57 -16.56
N VAL A 182 2.46 17.30 -16.18
CA VAL A 182 1.33 16.42 -15.82
C VAL A 182 0.61 16.94 -14.58
N ALA A 183 1.33 17.37 -13.55
CA ALA A 183 0.75 17.97 -12.35
C ALA A 183 -0.07 19.23 -12.67
N ALA A 184 0.46 20.13 -13.51
CA ALA A 184 -0.24 21.34 -13.93
C ALA A 184 -1.50 21.01 -14.74
N LYS A 185 -1.43 20.01 -15.62
CA LYS A 185 -2.58 19.53 -16.39
C LYS A 185 -3.67 18.96 -15.48
N LEU A 186 -3.33 18.04 -14.58
CA LEU A 186 -4.27 17.47 -13.60
C LEU A 186 -4.91 18.58 -12.73
N GLN A 187 -4.10 19.54 -12.29
CA GLN A 187 -4.61 20.67 -11.52
C GLN A 187 -5.61 21.53 -12.33
N SER A 188 -5.34 21.76 -13.61
CA SER A 188 -6.21 22.55 -14.51
C SER A 188 -7.50 21.79 -14.85
N ASP A 189 -7.39 20.53 -15.27
CA ASP A 189 -8.51 19.69 -15.72
C ASP A 189 -9.50 19.40 -14.58
N HIS A 190 -9.03 19.42 -13.33
CA HIS A 190 -9.81 19.08 -12.15
C HIS A 190 -9.98 20.23 -11.15
N ALA A 191 -9.63 21.48 -11.52
CA ALA A 191 -9.68 22.64 -10.62
C ALA A 191 -11.07 22.92 -10.00
N THR A 192 -12.14 22.56 -10.71
CA THR A 192 -13.53 22.79 -10.27
C THR A 192 -14.05 21.70 -9.35
N ARG A 193 -13.27 20.65 -9.09
CA ARG A 193 -13.69 19.51 -8.26
C ARG A 193 -13.49 19.83 -6.78
N PRO A 194 -14.55 19.92 -5.97
CA PRO A 194 -14.43 20.30 -4.56
C PRO A 194 -13.64 19.29 -3.71
N GLU A 195 -13.54 18.04 -4.17
CA GLU A 195 -12.79 16.97 -3.50
C GLU A 195 -11.27 17.08 -3.67
N LEU A 196 -10.77 17.84 -4.65
CA LEU A 196 -9.34 18.00 -4.90
C LEU A 196 -8.70 18.91 -3.84
N SER A 197 -7.77 18.38 -3.05
CA SER A 197 -7.10 19.17 -2.01
C SER A 197 -5.71 19.63 -2.40
N ALA A 198 -4.93 18.79 -3.11
CA ALA A 198 -3.60 19.17 -3.58
C ALA A 198 -3.16 18.34 -4.79
N VAL A 199 -2.35 18.95 -5.66
CA VAL A 199 -1.56 18.27 -6.69
C VAL A 199 -0.12 18.79 -6.59
N ALA A 200 0.86 17.88 -6.52
CA ALA A 200 2.27 18.25 -6.45
C ALA A 200 3.13 17.31 -7.31
N ALA A 201 4.11 17.86 -8.00
CA ALA A 201 5.13 17.07 -8.69
C ALA A 201 6.28 16.72 -7.74
N HIS A 202 6.75 15.48 -7.79
CA HIS A 202 7.87 14.96 -7.00
C HIS A 202 8.84 14.20 -7.91
N ARG A 203 9.99 14.80 -8.25
CA ARG A 203 10.99 14.19 -9.14
C ARG A 203 10.34 13.63 -10.42
N ASP A 204 10.11 12.34 -10.50
CA ASP A 204 9.59 11.58 -11.63
C ASP A 204 8.10 11.22 -11.51
N CYS A 205 7.42 11.56 -10.40
CA CYS A 205 6.02 11.24 -10.17
C CYS A 205 5.18 12.46 -9.78
N VAL A 206 3.86 12.28 -9.73
CA VAL A 206 2.90 13.29 -9.27
C VAL A 206 2.13 12.73 -8.09
N SER A 207 2.03 13.49 -6.99
CA SER A 207 1.11 13.19 -5.90
C SER A 207 -0.19 13.98 -6.05
N VAL A 208 -1.30 13.30 -5.85
CA VAL A 208 -2.65 13.87 -5.81
C VAL A 208 -3.25 13.52 -4.46
N ALA A 209 -3.73 14.54 -3.75
CA ALA A 209 -4.48 14.36 -2.51
C ALA A 209 -5.93 14.79 -2.75
N ILE A 210 -6.87 13.96 -2.28
CA ILE A 210 -8.30 14.24 -2.32
C ILE A 210 -8.95 14.01 -0.96
N LYS A 211 -10.06 14.70 -0.71
CA LYS A 211 -10.99 14.39 0.37
C LYS A 211 -12.30 13.93 -0.24
N ALA A 212 -12.45 12.60 -0.38
CA ALA A 212 -13.64 12.03 -0.99
C ALA A 212 -14.87 12.27 -0.10
N THR A 213 -15.98 12.66 -0.71
CA THR A 213 -17.29 12.78 -0.05
C THR A 213 -18.18 11.58 -0.35
N SER A 214 -17.90 10.90 -1.46
CA SER A 214 -18.61 9.70 -1.93
C SER A 214 -17.63 8.66 -2.51
N LEU A 215 -18.09 7.42 -2.67
CA LEU A 215 -17.32 6.41 -3.42
C LEU A 215 -17.30 6.67 -4.93
N ASP A 216 -18.21 7.49 -5.45
CA ASP A 216 -18.17 7.93 -6.85
C ASP A 216 -17.00 8.89 -7.08
N ASP A 217 -16.68 9.76 -6.11
CA ASP A 217 -15.48 10.61 -6.16
C ASP A 217 -14.21 9.74 -6.24
N TRP A 218 -14.14 8.69 -5.41
CA TRP A 218 -13.04 7.73 -5.44
C TRP A 218 -12.95 7.01 -6.80
N GLY A 219 -14.07 6.50 -7.32
CA GLY A 219 -14.13 5.85 -8.62
C GLY A 219 -13.74 6.76 -9.79
N TYR A 220 -14.12 8.04 -9.71
CA TYR A 220 -13.70 9.07 -10.66
C TYR A 220 -12.19 9.27 -10.63
N TRP A 221 -11.60 9.48 -9.45
CA TRP A 221 -10.16 9.72 -9.33
C TRP A 221 -9.28 8.54 -9.74
N LEU A 222 -9.70 7.30 -9.44
CA LEU A 222 -9.03 6.11 -9.97
C LEU A 222 -8.98 6.11 -11.51
N THR A 223 -10.05 6.57 -12.16
CA THR A 223 -10.11 6.69 -13.62
C THR A 223 -9.25 7.86 -14.11
N ALA A 224 -9.32 9.02 -13.43
CA ALA A 224 -8.62 10.24 -13.81
C ALA A 224 -7.09 10.08 -13.77
N ILE A 225 -6.56 9.36 -12.78
CA ILE A 225 -5.12 9.08 -12.69
C ILE A 225 -4.68 7.89 -13.56
N GLY A 226 -5.60 7.26 -14.28
CA GLY A 226 -5.29 6.10 -15.12
C GLY A 226 -4.90 4.85 -14.33
N THR A 227 -5.47 4.62 -13.14
CA THR A 227 -5.23 3.38 -12.39
C THR A 227 -5.81 2.18 -13.17
N PRO A 228 -5.00 1.15 -13.48
CA PRO A 228 -5.53 -0.07 -14.07
C PRO A 228 -6.56 -0.71 -13.14
N VAL A 229 -7.65 -1.24 -13.71
CA VAL A 229 -8.81 -1.71 -12.94
C VAL A 229 -8.46 -2.81 -11.92
N ALA A 230 -7.39 -3.58 -12.18
CA ALA A 230 -6.94 -4.70 -11.36
C ALA A 230 -5.90 -4.33 -10.27
N VAL A 231 -5.58 -3.05 -10.09
CA VAL A 231 -4.57 -2.63 -9.12
C VAL A 231 -5.19 -2.52 -7.74
N THR A 232 -4.58 -3.22 -6.78
CA THR A 232 -4.99 -3.18 -5.38
C THR A 232 -4.69 -1.81 -4.78
N SER A 233 -5.71 -1.21 -4.15
CA SER A 233 -5.52 -0.02 -3.33
C SER A 233 -5.07 -0.40 -1.93
N HIS A 234 -4.21 0.41 -1.31
CA HIS A 234 -3.68 0.15 0.03
C HIS A 234 -4.23 1.14 1.05
N GLN A 235 -4.69 0.65 2.20
CA GLN A 235 -5.12 1.52 3.29
C GLN A 235 -3.91 1.92 4.14
N ALA A 236 -3.76 3.22 4.40
CA ALA A 236 -2.75 3.78 5.29
C ALA A 236 -3.43 4.72 6.30
N GLY A 237 -3.74 4.19 7.49
CA GLY A 237 -4.49 4.93 8.50
C GLY A 237 -5.89 5.30 8.02
N TYR A 238 -6.15 6.61 7.91
CA TYR A 238 -7.43 7.19 7.48
C TYR A 238 -7.48 7.52 5.97
N ALA A 239 -6.45 7.13 5.22
CA ALA A 239 -6.37 7.34 3.78
C ALA A 239 -6.33 6.01 3.01
N GLN A 240 -6.89 6.04 1.81
CA GLN A 240 -6.75 5.01 0.79
C GLN A 240 -5.76 5.49 -0.26
N LEU A 241 -4.79 4.63 -0.59
CA LEU A 241 -3.74 4.89 -1.56
C LEU A 241 -3.99 4.10 -2.84
N ALA A 242 -3.76 4.71 -3.99
CA ALA A 242 -3.71 4.05 -5.28
C ALA A 242 -2.59 4.66 -6.15
N VAL A 243 -2.14 3.87 -7.12
CA VAL A 243 -1.15 4.31 -8.11
C VAL A 243 -1.77 4.18 -9.50
N GLY A 244 -1.52 5.17 -10.34
CA GLY A 244 -1.91 5.18 -11.75
C GLY A 244 -0.81 5.80 -12.61
N THR A 245 -1.10 5.97 -13.88
CA THR A 245 -0.18 6.59 -14.84
C THR A 245 -0.91 7.53 -15.76
N VAL A 246 -0.39 8.75 -15.92
CA VAL A 246 -0.90 9.76 -16.84
C VAL A 246 0.24 10.22 -17.73
N GLU A 247 0.08 10.05 -19.05
CA GLU A 247 1.11 10.40 -20.04
C GLU A 247 2.50 9.77 -19.75
N GLY A 248 2.50 8.55 -19.20
CA GLY A 248 3.71 7.82 -18.83
C GLY A 248 4.35 8.27 -17.51
N VAL A 249 3.79 9.27 -16.82
CA VAL A 249 4.23 9.70 -15.49
C VAL A 249 3.41 8.97 -14.43
N GLU A 250 4.08 8.41 -13.42
CA GLU A 250 3.43 7.75 -12.29
C GLU A 250 2.69 8.77 -11.42
N VAL A 251 1.44 8.45 -11.05
CA VAL A 251 0.59 9.32 -10.23
C VAL A 251 0.17 8.57 -8.97
N HIS A 252 0.55 9.10 -7.81
CA HIS A 252 0.18 8.60 -6.49
C HIS A 252 -1.04 9.32 -5.98
N LEU A 253 -2.14 8.60 -5.78
CA LEU A 253 -3.37 9.15 -5.24
C LEU A 253 -3.50 8.80 -3.75
N THR A 254 -3.66 9.82 -2.93
CA THR A 254 -4.01 9.73 -1.52
C THR A 254 -5.42 10.25 -1.32
N ALA A 255 -6.36 9.37 -1.00
CA ALA A 255 -7.76 9.71 -0.79
C ALA A 255 -8.14 9.57 0.69
N HIS A 256 -8.39 10.70 1.33
CA HIS A 256 -8.93 10.74 2.69
C HIS A 256 -10.42 10.39 2.69
N GLU A 257 -10.93 9.91 3.83
CA GLU A 257 -12.32 9.47 4.05
C GLU A 257 -12.74 8.19 3.31
N VAL A 258 -12.05 7.78 2.25
CA VAL A 258 -12.38 6.56 1.48
C VAL A 258 -12.46 5.30 2.35
N PRO A 259 -11.55 5.03 3.31
CA PRO A 259 -11.69 3.85 4.17
C PRO A 259 -12.99 3.85 4.99
N ARG A 260 -13.44 5.03 5.48
CA ARG A 260 -14.73 5.16 6.19
C ARG A 260 -15.89 4.91 5.24
N LEU A 261 -15.85 5.51 4.05
CA LEU A 261 -16.88 5.34 3.02
C LEU A 261 -17.00 3.88 2.55
N LEU A 262 -15.88 3.18 2.38
CA LEU A 262 -15.86 1.75 2.05
C LEU A 262 -16.46 0.90 3.18
N GLN A 263 -16.14 1.21 4.43
CA GLN A 263 -16.72 0.52 5.58
C GLN A 263 -18.24 0.76 5.67
N GLU A 264 -18.69 2.00 5.52
CA GLU A 264 -20.12 2.35 5.52
C GLU A 264 -20.88 1.66 4.39
N ALA A 265 -20.29 1.61 3.19
CA ALA A 265 -20.86 0.85 2.09
C ALA A 265 -20.92 -0.65 2.43
N ALA A 266 -19.85 -1.23 2.97
CA ALA A 266 -19.86 -2.64 3.36
C ALA A 266 -20.95 -2.95 4.41
N ASP A 267 -21.11 -2.10 5.42
CA ASP A 267 -22.11 -2.25 6.47
C ASP A 267 -23.55 -2.09 5.98
N ALA A 268 -23.76 -1.28 4.94
CA ALA A 268 -25.06 -1.09 4.30
C ALA A 268 -25.47 -2.23 3.36
N THR A 269 -24.53 -3.09 2.95
CA THR A 269 -24.79 -4.16 1.98
C THR A 269 -25.17 -5.49 2.64
N GLY A 270 -25.95 -6.31 1.93
CA GLY A 270 -26.38 -7.61 2.45
C GLY A 270 -25.24 -8.62 2.53
N GLU A 271 -24.46 -8.71 1.46
CA GLU A 271 -23.29 -9.60 1.35
C GLU A 271 -22.12 -8.84 0.72
N PRO A 272 -21.35 -8.05 1.49
CA PRO A 272 -20.23 -7.28 0.96
C PRO A 272 -19.09 -8.16 0.47
N PHE A 273 -18.51 -7.77 -0.66
CA PHE A 273 -17.24 -8.27 -1.13
C PHE A 273 -16.34 -7.12 -1.56
N MET A 274 -15.16 -7.03 -0.94
CA MET A 274 -14.18 -5.98 -1.25
C MET A 274 -13.20 -6.47 -2.31
N LEU A 275 -13.08 -5.70 -3.40
CA LEU A 275 -12.16 -5.98 -4.49
C LEU A 275 -11.60 -4.67 -5.04
N TRP A 276 -10.27 -4.54 -5.02
CA TRP A 276 -9.51 -3.41 -5.57
C TRP A 276 -10.04 -2.02 -5.15
N GLY A 277 -10.33 -1.86 -3.85
CA GLY A 277 -10.81 -0.59 -3.30
C GLY A 277 -12.26 -0.27 -3.65
N ARG A 278 -13.07 -1.27 -3.97
CA ARG A 278 -14.52 -1.16 -4.22
C ARG A 278 -15.28 -2.20 -3.41
N VAL A 279 -16.52 -1.88 -3.04
CA VAL A 279 -17.45 -2.78 -2.36
C VAL A 279 -18.52 -3.24 -3.35
N TYR A 280 -18.69 -4.54 -3.47
CA TYR A 280 -19.77 -5.17 -4.24
C TYR A 280 -20.74 -5.87 -3.27
N ASP A 281 -21.99 -5.44 -3.24
CA ASP A 281 -23.10 -6.19 -2.65
C ASP A 281 -23.48 -7.39 -3.51
N LEU A 282 -23.12 -8.60 -3.09
CA LEU A 282 -23.41 -9.81 -3.87
C LEU A 282 -24.90 -10.20 -3.84
N THR A 283 -25.74 -9.55 -3.02
CA THR A 283 -27.19 -9.78 -3.01
C THR A 283 -27.92 -9.05 -4.14
N ARG A 284 -27.21 -8.15 -4.86
CA ARG A 284 -27.77 -7.33 -5.94
C ARG A 284 -27.21 -7.76 -7.30
N GLY A 285 -27.91 -7.36 -8.36
CA GLY A 285 -27.47 -7.54 -9.73
C GLY A 285 -26.58 -6.39 -10.21
N TYR A 286 -25.72 -6.69 -11.16
CA TYR A 286 -24.73 -5.76 -11.68
C TYR A 286 -24.84 -5.63 -13.19
N ARG A 287 -24.41 -4.49 -13.71
CA ARG A 287 -24.32 -4.22 -15.14
C ARG A 287 -22.90 -3.83 -15.50
N ASP A 288 -22.37 -4.42 -16.56
CA ASP A 288 -21.07 -4.03 -17.09
C ASP A 288 -21.19 -2.93 -18.17
N ARG A 289 -20.06 -2.49 -18.72
CA ARG A 289 -20.03 -1.43 -19.74
C ARG A 289 -20.72 -1.81 -21.06
N PHE A 290 -21.00 -3.08 -21.28
CA PHE A 290 -21.70 -3.60 -22.47
C PHE A 290 -23.18 -3.85 -22.20
N ASP A 291 -23.71 -3.34 -21.08
CA ASP A 291 -25.11 -3.52 -20.64
C ASP A 291 -25.46 -4.97 -20.27
N ASN A 292 -24.47 -5.86 -20.15
CA ASN A 292 -24.71 -7.24 -19.71
C ASN A 292 -25.01 -7.28 -18.22
N PHE A 293 -25.95 -8.15 -17.82
CA PHE A 293 -26.42 -8.25 -16.45
C PHE A 293 -25.82 -9.46 -15.72
N TRP A 294 -25.09 -9.21 -14.65
CA TRP A 294 -24.38 -10.22 -13.86
C TRP A 294 -25.05 -10.45 -12.51
N VAL A 295 -25.20 -11.71 -12.12
CA VAL A 295 -25.79 -12.12 -10.83
C VAL A 295 -24.90 -13.11 -10.10
N TYR A 296 -24.80 -12.95 -8.79
CA TYR A 296 -24.14 -13.93 -7.92
C TYR A 296 -25.16 -14.97 -7.46
N LEU A 297 -24.80 -16.26 -7.57
CA LEU A 297 -25.68 -17.39 -7.25
C LEU A 297 -25.23 -18.13 -5.97
N GLY A 298 -24.47 -17.48 -5.09
CA GLY A 298 -23.97 -18.09 -3.85
C GLY A 298 -22.73 -18.97 -4.02
N GLN A 299 -22.09 -18.96 -5.20
CA GLN A 299 -20.91 -19.79 -5.47
C GLN A 299 -19.61 -18.99 -5.43
N ARG A 300 -18.57 -19.56 -4.81
CA ARG A 300 -17.24 -18.95 -4.68
C ARG A 300 -16.17 -19.96 -5.08
N GLN A 301 -15.04 -19.46 -5.59
CA GLN A 301 -13.83 -20.26 -5.74
C GLN A 301 -13.24 -20.63 -4.37
N GLU A 302 -12.27 -21.55 -4.35
CA GLU A 302 -11.52 -21.89 -3.13
C GLU A 302 -10.82 -20.66 -2.52
N SER A 303 -10.39 -19.71 -3.36
CA SER A 303 -9.83 -18.43 -2.94
C SER A 303 -10.84 -17.47 -2.29
N GLY A 304 -12.13 -17.84 -2.24
CA GLY A 304 -13.23 -17.01 -1.74
C GLY A 304 -13.76 -15.99 -2.75
N MET A 305 -13.17 -15.91 -3.96
CA MET A 305 -13.61 -15.05 -5.05
C MET A 305 -15.03 -15.43 -5.51
N PRO A 306 -16.00 -14.49 -5.52
CA PRO A 306 -17.35 -14.73 -6.01
C PRO A 306 -17.38 -15.12 -7.48
N LEU A 307 -18.20 -16.10 -7.81
CA LEU A 307 -18.52 -16.49 -9.18
C LEU A 307 -19.88 -15.91 -9.56
N LEU A 308 -19.92 -15.16 -10.66
CA LEU A 308 -21.14 -14.55 -11.20
C LEU A 308 -21.52 -15.21 -12.52
N CYS A 309 -22.82 -15.25 -12.79
CA CYS A 309 -23.39 -15.74 -14.04
C CYS A 309 -24.03 -14.59 -14.82
N LEU A 310 -23.97 -14.67 -16.15
CA LEU A 310 -24.64 -13.76 -17.06
C LEU A 310 -26.14 -14.11 -17.11
N ARG A 311 -27.00 -13.20 -16.66
CA ARG A 311 -28.44 -13.43 -16.58
C ARG A 311 -29.05 -13.64 -17.96
N GLY A 312 -29.96 -14.60 -18.05
CA GLY A 312 -30.63 -14.98 -19.29
C GLY A 312 -29.84 -15.99 -20.14
N THR A 313 -28.74 -16.52 -19.60
CA THR A 313 -27.94 -17.57 -20.25
C THR A 313 -27.73 -18.74 -19.29
N ASP A 314 -27.61 -19.95 -19.83
CA ASP A 314 -27.13 -21.14 -19.11
C ASP A 314 -25.59 -21.23 -19.18
N GLY A 315 -24.92 -20.07 -19.27
CA GLY A 315 -23.49 -19.95 -19.46
C GLY A 315 -22.68 -20.38 -18.24
N PRO A 316 -21.35 -20.53 -18.40
CA PRO A 316 -20.46 -20.83 -17.27
C PRO A 316 -20.43 -19.67 -16.28
N MET A 317 -20.00 -19.94 -15.05
CA MET A 317 -19.78 -18.90 -14.04
C MET A 317 -18.38 -18.32 -14.14
N TYR A 318 -18.27 -17.02 -13.96
CA TYR A 318 -17.02 -16.28 -14.11
C TYR A 318 -16.62 -15.62 -12.79
N PRO A 319 -15.33 -15.66 -12.40
CA PRO A 319 -14.86 -14.92 -11.23
C PRO A 319 -15.10 -13.42 -11.37
N LEU A 320 -15.56 -12.77 -10.30
CA LEU A 320 -15.84 -11.32 -10.28
C LEU A 320 -14.65 -10.49 -10.78
N GLY A 321 -13.43 -10.83 -10.34
CA GLY A 321 -12.21 -10.17 -10.81
C GLY A 321 -11.99 -10.27 -12.32
N SER A 322 -12.23 -11.44 -12.92
CA SER A 322 -12.10 -11.65 -14.37
C SER A 322 -13.12 -10.84 -15.17
N ILE A 323 -14.36 -10.72 -14.66
CA ILE A 323 -15.40 -9.89 -15.26
C ILE A 323 -14.97 -8.43 -15.24
N ILE A 324 -14.49 -7.94 -14.10
CA ILE A 324 -14.11 -6.53 -13.94
C ILE A 324 -12.90 -6.16 -14.82
N VAL A 325 -11.91 -7.04 -14.92
CA VAL A 325 -10.74 -6.84 -15.81
C VAL A 325 -11.18 -6.73 -17.27
N SER A 326 -12.06 -7.64 -17.70
CA SER A 326 -12.45 -7.75 -19.11
C SER A 326 -13.47 -6.67 -19.50
N ASN A 327 -14.42 -6.37 -18.62
CA ASN A 327 -15.62 -5.58 -18.93
C ASN A 327 -15.67 -4.24 -18.16
N GLY A 328 -14.66 -3.95 -17.33
CA GLY A 328 -14.60 -2.75 -16.50
C GLY A 328 -15.39 -2.86 -15.19
N PRO A 329 -15.35 -1.81 -14.35
CA PRO A 329 -16.09 -1.78 -13.10
C PRO A 329 -17.59 -1.98 -13.32
N LEU A 330 -18.20 -2.79 -12.46
CA LEU A 330 -19.63 -3.07 -12.54
C LEU A 330 -20.44 -1.97 -11.85
N SER A 331 -21.55 -1.57 -12.48
CA SER A 331 -22.53 -0.66 -11.90
C SER A 331 -23.66 -1.44 -11.25
N LEU A 332 -24.08 -1.01 -10.07
CA LEU A 332 -25.19 -1.60 -9.36
C LEU A 332 -26.49 -1.38 -10.13
N VAL A 333 -27.29 -2.42 -10.31
CA VAL A 333 -28.64 -2.28 -10.87
C VAL A 333 -29.65 -2.58 -9.78
N GLU A 334 -30.52 -1.62 -9.53
CA GLU A 334 -31.71 -1.89 -8.73
C GLU A 334 -32.58 -2.85 -9.52
N MET A 335 -32.61 -4.12 -9.11
CA MET A 335 -33.58 -5.03 -9.66
C MET A 335 -34.97 -4.52 -9.27
N PRO A 336 -35.91 -4.39 -10.22
CA PRO A 336 -37.29 -4.18 -9.84
C PRO A 336 -37.64 -5.34 -8.91
N ALA A 337 -38.11 -5.01 -7.71
CA ALA A 337 -38.63 -6.00 -6.78
C ALA A 337 -39.56 -6.88 -7.60
N ILE A 338 -39.26 -8.18 -7.67
CA ILE A 338 -40.15 -9.13 -8.33
C ILE A 338 -41.44 -9.03 -7.55
N GLY A 339 -42.37 -8.23 -8.04
CA GLY A 339 -43.68 -8.08 -7.44
C GLY A 339 -44.25 -9.48 -7.30
N PRO A 340 -44.93 -9.80 -6.19
CA PRO A 340 -45.49 -11.13 -5.99
C PRO A 340 -46.26 -11.47 -7.26
N THR A 341 -45.82 -12.51 -7.97
CA THR A 341 -46.48 -13.00 -9.17
C THR A 341 -47.92 -13.17 -8.78
N ALA A 342 -48.79 -12.27 -9.26
CA ALA A 342 -50.21 -12.36 -9.05
C ALA A 342 -50.58 -13.70 -9.65
N ASN A 343 -50.82 -14.68 -8.79
CA ASN A 343 -51.43 -15.93 -9.18
C ASN A 343 -52.77 -15.54 -9.81
N VAL A 344 -52.76 -15.40 -11.13
CA VAL A 344 -53.97 -15.40 -11.94
C VAL A 344 -54.51 -16.80 -11.79
N ALA A 345 -55.25 -17.01 -10.71
CA ALA A 345 -56.12 -18.14 -10.54
C ALA A 345 -57.09 -18.07 -11.73
N GLY A 346 -56.85 -18.95 -12.71
CA GLY A 346 -57.82 -19.27 -13.72
C GLY A 346 -59.05 -19.83 -13.02
N ASP A 347 -60.07 -19.01 -12.94
CA ASP A 347 -61.45 -19.40 -12.76
C ASP A 347 -61.90 -19.98 -14.12
N GLU A 348 -61.71 -21.29 -14.32
CA GLU A 348 -62.39 -22.02 -15.38
C GLU A 348 -63.82 -22.32 -14.91
N ALA A 349 -64.79 -21.75 -15.63
CA ALA A 349 -66.21 -22.07 -15.56
C ALA A 349 -66.67 -22.80 -16.82
#